data_AF-A0A9D5Q1K3-F1
#
_entry.id   AF-A0A9D5Q1K3-F1
#
_cell.length_a   1.000
_cell.length_b   1.000
_cell.length_c   1.000
_cell.angle_alpha   90.00
_cell.angle_beta   90.00
_cell.angle_gamma   90.00
#
_symmetry.space_group_name_H-M   'P 1'
#
loop_
_entity.id
_entity.type
_entity.pdbx_description
1 polymer ?
#
loop_
_entity_poly.entity_id
_entity_poly.type
_entity_poly.pdbx_seq_one_letter_code
_entity_poly.pdbx_strand_id
1 'polypeptide(L)'
;MGSELKDYLRLKEEEWEDMCIRCGGCCGAFDDPCEHLCKDGNGKYYCDIYLHRFGRRRTVSGEVFDCVPVKKILDRHWKNDFLCAYKQYRPFPWFKLK
;
A
#
# COMPACT_ATOMS: atom_id res chain seq x y z
N MET A 1 -28.99 -7.84 9.90
CA MET A 1 -27.67 -8.49 10.00
C MET A 1 -26.81 -8.39 8.73
N GLY A 2 -27.35 -8.08 7.54
CA GLY A 2 -26.53 -7.96 6.31
C GLY A 2 -25.84 -6.60 6.09
N SER A 3 -26.29 -5.53 6.75
CA SER A 3 -25.71 -4.18 6.62
C SER A 3 -24.48 -3.98 7.50
N GLU A 4 -24.52 -4.40 8.76
CA GLU A 4 -23.43 -4.19 9.73
C GLU A 4 -22.10 -4.85 9.31
N LEU A 5 -22.14 -6.05 8.71
CA LEU A 5 -20.94 -6.71 8.20
C LEU A 5 -20.31 -5.94 7.03
N LYS A 6 -21.15 -5.37 6.14
CA LYS A 6 -20.66 -4.58 5.00
C LYS A 6 -20.02 -3.28 5.49
N ASP A 7 -20.64 -2.62 6.47
CA ASP A 7 -20.08 -1.41 7.08
C ASP A 7 -18.76 -1.70 7.80
N TYR A 8 -18.68 -2.80 8.56
CA TYR A 8 -17.43 -3.24 9.18
C TYR A 8 -16.30 -3.47 8.16
N LEU A 9 -16.58 -4.17 7.06
CA LEU A 9 -15.58 -4.45 6.02
C LEU A 9 -15.12 -3.18 5.30
N ARG A 10 -16.03 -2.22 5.08
CA ARG A 10 -15.72 -0.91 4.49
C ARG A 10 -14.81 -0.09 5.39
N LEU A 11 -15.14 0.02 6.68
CA LEU A 11 -14.31 0.73 7.67
C LEU A 11 -12.91 0.12 7.77
N LYS A 12 -12.80 -1.22 7.73
CA LYS A 12 -11.49 -1.88 7.71
C LYS A 12 -10.68 -1.58 6.45
N GLU A 13 -11.33 -1.47 5.31
CA GLU A 13 -10.67 -1.09 4.07
C GLU A 13 -10.16 0.36 4.12
N GLU A 14 -10.98 1.29 4.63
CA GLU A 14 -10.57 2.68 4.88
C GLU A 14 -9.35 2.74 5.81
N GLU A 15 -9.37 2.02 6.95
CA GLU A 15 -8.24 1.95 7.88
C GLU A 15 -6.94 1.41 7.23
N TRP A 16 -7.05 0.39 6.38
CA TRP A 16 -5.89 -0.19 5.69
C TRP A 16 -5.28 0.78 4.68
N GLU A 17 -6.13 1.49 3.93
CA GLU A 17 -5.66 2.47 2.95
C GLU A 17 -5.15 3.75 3.62
N ASP A 18 -5.70 4.17 4.77
CA ASP A 18 -5.20 5.33 5.53
C ASP A 18 -3.79 5.07 6.10
N MET A 19 -3.47 3.83 6.44
CA MET A 19 -2.11 3.44 6.82
C MET A 19 -1.13 3.42 5.64
N CYS A 20 -1.63 3.40 4.40
CA CYS A 20 -0.81 3.40 3.20
C CYS A 20 -0.26 4.81 2.88
N ILE A 21 0.64 5.30 3.73
CA ILE A 21 1.24 6.64 3.62
C ILE A 21 2.47 6.71 2.68
N ARG A 22 2.90 5.59 2.11
CA ARG A 22 4.11 5.47 1.28
C ARG A 22 3.83 4.65 0.02
N CYS A 23 2.94 5.14 -0.84
CA CYS A 23 2.73 4.55 -2.16
C CYS A 23 4.09 4.41 -2.88
N GLY A 24 4.40 3.21 -3.37
CA GLY A 24 5.70 2.88 -3.99
C GLY A 24 6.79 2.38 -3.04
N GLY A 25 6.77 2.75 -1.76
CA GLY A 25 7.81 2.35 -0.80
C GLY A 25 7.79 0.86 -0.43
N CYS A 26 6.60 0.32 -0.14
CA CYS A 26 6.42 -1.10 0.12
C CYS A 26 5.81 -1.84 -1.07
N CYS A 27 4.86 -1.24 -1.79
CA CYS A 27 4.02 -1.92 -2.79
C CYS A 27 4.61 -2.02 -4.21
N GLY A 28 5.94 -1.98 -4.33
CA GLY A 28 6.61 -2.50 -5.53
C GLY A 28 7.47 -1.53 -6.33
N ALA A 29 7.93 -0.41 -5.73
CA ALA A 29 8.61 0.62 -6.52
C ALA A 29 9.69 1.37 -5.71
N PHE A 30 10.38 0.68 -4.79
CA PHE A 30 11.42 1.33 -3.97
C PHE A 30 12.63 1.73 -4.81
N ASP A 31 13.11 0.83 -5.67
CA ASP A 31 14.27 1.07 -6.54
C ASP A 31 13.87 1.71 -7.88
N ASP A 32 12.65 1.43 -8.36
CA ASP A 32 12.09 1.98 -9.59
C ASP A 32 10.64 2.44 -9.32
N PRO A 33 10.43 3.72 -8.94
CA PRO A 33 9.16 4.22 -8.46
C PRO A 33 8.08 4.26 -9.54
N CYS A 34 6.82 4.27 -9.12
CA CYS A 34 5.68 4.57 -9.99
C CYS A 34 5.86 5.96 -10.62
N GLU A 35 5.49 6.14 -11.89
CA GLU A 35 5.57 7.43 -12.59
C GLU A 35 4.76 8.56 -11.91
N HIS A 36 3.78 8.16 -11.11
CA HIS A 36 2.88 9.01 -10.34
C HIS A 36 3.38 9.33 -8.91
N LEU A 37 4.60 8.89 -8.55
CA LEU A 37 5.20 9.23 -7.27
C LEU A 37 5.78 10.64 -7.34
N CYS A 38 5.16 11.58 -6.62
CA CYS A 38 5.58 12.96 -6.54
C CYS A 38 6.22 13.27 -5.18
N LYS A 39 7.04 14.32 -5.15
CA LYS A 39 7.65 14.88 -3.93
C LYS A 39 7.19 16.32 -3.77
N ASP A 40 6.65 16.67 -2.61
CA ASP A 40 6.24 18.04 -2.31
C ASP A 40 7.43 18.93 -1.92
N GLY A 41 7.17 20.23 -1.74
CA GLY A 41 8.20 21.21 -1.35
C GLY A 41 8.80 21.00 0.05
N ASN A 42 8.16 20.19 0.89
CA ASN A 42 8.66 19.81 2.22
C ASN A 42 9.45 18.49 2.18
N GLY A 43 9.61 17.91 1.00
CA GLY A 43 10.31 16.65 0.79
C GLY A 43 9.51 15.39 1.12
N LYS A 44 8.19 15.51 1.32
CA LYS A 44 7.29 14.38 1.55
C LYS A 44 6.83 13.80 0.21
N TYR A 45 6.76 12.47 0.13
CA TYR A 45 6.30 11.77 -1.07
C TYR A 45 4.79 11.52 -1.03
N TYR A 46 4.14 11.62 -2.19
CA TYR A 46 2.71 11.36 -2.37
C TYR A 46 2.41 10.81 -3.77
N CYS A 47 1.21 10.26 -3.96
CA CYS A 47 0.73 9.84 -5.28
C CYS A 47 -0.26 10.89 -5.81
N ASP A 48 0.01 11.48 -6.97
CA ASP A 48 -0.83 12.52 -7.58
C ASP A 48 -2.21 11.99 -8.03
N ILE A 49 -2.29 10.71 -8.41
CA ILE A 49 -3.51 10.01 -8.79
C ILE A 49 -4.08 9.13 -7.68
N TYR A 50 -3.82 9.43 -6.40
CA TYR A 50 -4.14 8.53 -5.29
C TYR A 50 -5.58 7.97 -5.32
N LEU A 51 -6.57 8.82 -5.60
CA LEU A 51 -7.99 8.42 -5.70
C LEU A 51 -8.29 7.46 -6.86
N HIS A 52 -7.46 7.49 -7.90
CA HIS A 52 -7.59 6.66 -9.09
C HIS A 52 -6.43 5.69 -9.23
N ARG A 53 -5.66 5.40 -8.17
CA ARG A 53 -4.40 4.66 -8.25
C ARG A 53 -4.55 3.20 -8.64
N PHE A 54 -5.69 2.59 -8.36
CA PHE A 54 -5.86 1.15 -8.57
C PHE A 54 -5.85 0.78 -10.06
N GLY A 55 -5.39 -0.44 -10.35
CA GLY A 55 -5.23 -0.97 -11.70
C GLY A 55 -3.80 -0.88 -12.21
N ARG A 56 -3.65 -1.00 -13.53
CA ARG A 56 -2.35 -1.08 -14.19
C ARG A 56 -1.62 0.25 -14.13
N ARG A 57 -0.36 0.21 -13.69
CA ARG A 57 0.56 1.34 -13.54
C ARG A 57 1.89 1.04 -14.19
N ARG A 58 2.66 2.11 -14.38
CA ARG A 58 3.99 2.07 -14.96
C ARG A 58 5.00 2.70 -14.00
N THR A 59 6.19 2.14 -13.95
CA THR A 59 7.33 2.73 -13.23
C THR A 59 8.07 3.75 -14.10
N VAL A 60 9.00 4.51 -13.51
CA VAL A 60 9.84 5.48 -14.23
C VAL A 60 10.71 4.79 -15.29
N SER A 61 11.21 3.57 -15.04
CA SER A 61 11.98 2.81 -16.03
C SER A 61 11.12 2.16 -17.13
N GLY A 62 9.79 2.13 -16.94
CA GLY A 62 8.83 1.63 -17.91
C GLY A 62 8.24 0.25 -17.61
N GLU A 63 8.60 -0.38 -16.49
CA GLU A 63 8.00 -1.63 -16.03
C GLU A 63 6.52 -1.46 -15.70
N VAL A 64 5.72 -2.49 -15.97
CA VAL A 64 4.26 -2.48 -15.76
C VAL A 64 3.90 -3.34 -14.57
N PHE A 65 3.10 -2.81 -13.66
CA PHE A 65 2.62 -3.52 -12.47
C PHE A 65 1.17 -3.13 -12.14
N ASP A 66 0.52 -3.87 -11.23
CA ASP A 66 -0.82 -3.53 -10.77
C ASP A 66 -0.77 -2.90 -9.37
N CYS A 67 -1.27 -1.67 -9.27
CA CYS A 67 -1.56 -1.06 -7.98
C CYS A 67 -2.92 -1.58 -7.49
N VAL A 68 -2.94 -2.15 -6.29
CA VAL A 68 -4.09 -2.86 -5.74
C VAL A 68 -4.41 -2.37 -4.33
N PRO A 69 -5.66 -2.53 -3.87
CA PRO A 69 -6.00 -2.29 -2.46
C PRO A 69 -5.10 -3.12 -1.55
N VAL A 70 -4.65 -2.53 -0.45
CA VAL A 70 -3.76 -3.12 0.55
C VAL A 70 -4.28 -4.50 0.98
N LYS A 71 -5.60 -4.60 1.25
CA LYS A 71 -6.29 -5.86 1.59
C LYS A 71 -5.91 -7.04 0.68
N LYS A 72 -5.76 -6.81 -0.62
CA LYS A 72 -5.53 -7.86 -1.62
C LYS A 72 -4.12 -8.44 -1.58
N ILE A 73 -3.19 -7.75 -0.94
CA ILE A 73 -1.79 -8.15 -0.86
C ILE A 73 -1.37 -8.53 0.55
N LEU A 74 -2.13 -8.16 1.60
CA LEU A 74 -1.72 -8.36 3.00
C LEU A 74 -1.25 -9.78 3.36
N ASP A 75 -1.83 -10.81 2.75
CA ASP A 75 -1.54 -12.23 2.95
C ASP A 75 -0.40 -12.77 2.06
N ARG A 76 0.15 -11.95 1.17
CA ARG A 76 1.20 -12.32 0.21
C ARG A 76 2.56 -11.81 0.66
N HIS A 77 3.63 -12.33 0.06
CA HIS A 77 4.97 -11.75 0.16
C HIS A 77 5.30 -11.00 -1.13
N TRP A 78 6.01 -9.87 -1.01
CA TRP A 78 6.54 -9.10 -2.12
C TRP A 78 7.82 -8.37 -1.70
N LYS A 79 8.59 -7.87 -2.68
CA LYS A 79 9.83 -7.15 -2.41
C LYS A 79 9.56 -5.95 -1.49
N ASN A 80 10.31 -5.88 -0.39
CA ASN A 80 10.18 -4.83 0.63
C ASN A 80 8.82 -4.76 1.35
N ASP A 81 8.08 -5.88 1.43
CA ASP A 81 6.84 -5.95 2.20
C ASP A 81 7.02 -5.66 3.70
N PHE A 82 8.23 -5.86 4.24
CA PHE A 82 8.63 -5.45 5.58
C PHE A 82 8.58 -3.92 5.79
N LEU A 83 8.56 -3.11 4.73
CA LEU A 83 8.34 -1.66 4.78
C LEU A 83 6.85 -1.28 4.81
N CYS A 84 5.93 -2.24 4.65
CA CYS A 84 4.50 -1.98 4.71
C CYS A 84 4.10 -1.61 6.14
N ALA A 85 3.59 -0.39 6.33
CA ALA A 85 3.14 0.10 7.64
C ALA A 85 2.17 -0.90 8.29
N TYR A 86 1.21 -1.44 7.54
CA TYR A 86 0.29 -2.44 8.06
C TYR A 86 0.99 -3.69 8.62
N LYS A 87 1.97 -4.25 7.90
CA LYS A 87 2.71 -5.45 8.35
C LYS A 87 3.62 -5.17 9.56
N GLN A 88 4.09 -3.93 9.72
CA GLN A 88 4.85 -3.51 10.90
C GLN A 88 3.95 -3.35 12.13
N TYR A 89 2.75 -2.76 11.96
CA TYR A 89 1.80 -2.52 13.05
C TYR A 89 0.97 -3.74 13.44
N ARG A 90 0.88 -4.76 12.59
CA ARG A 90 0.29 -6.05 12.94
C ARG A 90 1.40 -6.98 13.43
N PRO A 91 1.69 -7.06 14.75
CA PRO A 91 2.61 -8.07 15.25
C PRO A 91 2.03 -9.42 14.85
N PHE A 92 2.69 -10.10 13.93
CA PHE A 92 2.40 -11.50 13.67
C PHE A 92 2.51 -12.24 15.02
N PRO A 93 1.54 -13.10 15.40
CA PRO A 93 1.56 -13.79 16.70
C PRO A 93 2.76 -14.75 16.89
N TRP A 94 3.60 -14.95 15.87
CA TRP A 94 4.54 -16.07 15.81
C TRP A 94 6.02 -15.66 15.76
N PHE A 95 6.34 -14.38 15.63
CA PHE A 95 7.73 -13.91 15.75
C PHE A 95 7.90 -13.07 17.00
N LYS A 96 7.97 -13.76 18.15
CA LYS A 96 8.69 -13.24 19.30
C LYS A 96 10.17 -13.15 18.92
N LEU A 97 10.67 -11.91 18.91
CA LEU A 97 11.96 -11.47 19.43
C LEU A 97 13.13 -12.46 19.31
N LYS A 98 14.12 -12.10 18.49
CA LYS A 98 15.52 -12.35 18.83
C LYS A 98 16.12 -11.06 19.38
#